data_AF-A0A7X0GWW7-F1
#
_entry.id   AF-A0A7X0GWW7-F1
#
_cell.length_a   1.000
_cell.length_b   1.000
_cell.length_c   1.000
_cell.angle_alpha   90.00
_cell.angle_beta   90.00
_cell.angle_gamma   90.00
#
_symmetry.space_group_name_H-M   'P 1'
#
loop_
_entity.id
_entity.type
_entity.pdbx_description
1 polymer ?
#
loop_
_entity_poly.entity_id
_entity_poly.type
_entity_poly.pdbx_seq_one_letter_code
_entity_poly.pdbx_strand_id
1 'polypeptide(L)'
;MKQNSTELRTPVRNFSLQLSATPRGARLARLLATEQLRSWGLPLDPARQVVAELSVNAATHGRTPGRDFRLLLYVVADTLRIEVTDTRADRLPTARPGLGLLLVDALADRWGVTRGLLPRKTVWAELDLAPEPDNQCSGGTGTLPQGSQG
;
A
#
# COMPACT_ATOMS: atom_id res chain seq x y z
N MET A 1 21.60 12.74 38.54
CA MET A 1 20.35 13.36 38.04
C MET A 1 19.97 12.62 36.76
N LYS A 2 18.83 11.93 36.74
CA LYS A 2 18.38 11.05 35.64
C LYS A 2 17.76 11.90 34.53
N GLN A 3 18.15 11.68 33.28
CA GLN A 3 17.40 12.14 32.11
C GLN A 3 17.03 10.88 31.31
N ASN A 4 15.79 10.42 31.49
CA ASN A 4 15.18 9.36 30.70
C ASN A 4 14.68 10.00 29.39
N SER A 5 15.46 9.89 28.32
CA SER A 5 14.98 10.18 26.97
C SER A 5 14.12 9.01 26.51
N THR A 6 12.81 9.13 26.69
CA THR A 6 11.83 8.23 26.09
C THR A 6 11.76 8.51 24.58
N GLU A 7 12.75 8.02 23.82
CA GLU A 7 12.60 7.91 22.37
C GLU A 7 11.47 6.90 22.11
N LEU A 8 10.28 7.38 21.75
CA LEU A 8 9.24 6.56 21.15
C LEU A 8 9.76 6.10 19.78
N ARG A 9 10.62 5.08 19.78
CA ARG A 9 11.05 4.36 18.59
C ARG A 9 9.89 3.49 18.14
N THR A 10 8.86 4.08 17.55
CA THR A 10 7.88 3.30 16.80
C THR A 10 8.66 2.64 15.65
N PRO A 11 8.76 1.31 15.60
CA PRO A 11 9.52 0.66 14.54
C PRO A 11 8.87 1.00 13.20
N VAL A 12 9.57 1.76 12.36
CA VAL A 12 9.13 2.06 11.01
C VAL A 12 9.23 0.76 10.21
N ARG A 13 8.08 0.14 9.94
CA ARG A 13 7.98 -0.99 9.01
C ARG A 13 8.36 -0.46 7.62
N ASN A 14 9.43 -0.98 7.02
CA ASN A 14 9.95 -0.57 5.72
C ASN A 14 10.39 -1.79 4.92
N PHE A 15 10.01 -1.83 3.65
CA PHE A 15 10.41 -2.84 2.69
C PHE A 15 10.65 -2.23 1.31
N SER A 16 11.80 -2.52 0.70
CA SER A 16 12.18 -2.00 -0.62
C SER A 16 12.65 -3.12 -1.54
N LEU A 17 12.20 -3.08 -2.79
CA LEU A 17 12.61 -4.00 -3.85
C LEU A 17 13.00 -3.23 -5.11
N GLN A 18 14.04 -3.70 -5.79
CA GLN A 18 14.37 -3.27 -7.13
C GLN A 18 14.09 -4.43 -8.10
N LEU A 19 13.29 -4.18 -9.13
CA LEU A 19 12.73 -5.21 -9.99
C LEU A 19 12.80 -4.74 -11.45
N SER A 20 13.10 -5.67 -12.36
CA SER A 20 13.13 -5.35 -13.77
C SER A 20 11.75 -4.94 -14.31
N ALA A 21 11.71 -3.94 -15.18
CA ALA A 21 10.52 -3.36 -15.80
C ALA A 21 9.89 -4.32 -16.85
N THR A 22 9.44 -5.47 -16.36
CA THR A 22 8.83 -6.55 -17.15
C THR A 22 7.54 -7.03 -16.47
N PRO A 23 6.62 -7.69 -17.19
CA PRO A 23 5.44 -8.31 -16.58
C PRO A 23 5.78 -9.30 -15.46
N ARG A 24 6.90 -10.03 -15.58
CA ARG A 24 7.40 -10.92 -14.53
C ARG A 24 7.83 -10.16 -13.28
N GLY A 25 8.53 -9.03 -13.45
CA GLY A 25 8.91 -8.13 -12.35
C GLY A 25 7.68 -7.56 -11.64
N ALA A 26 6.65 -7.11 -12.39
CA ALA A 26 5.41 -6.63 -11.79
C ALA A 26 4.66 -7.72 -11.00
N ARG A 27 4.63 -8.96 -11.52
CA ARG A 27 4.07 -10.11 -10.78
C ARG A 27 4.85 -10.38 -9.49
N LEU A 28 6.18 -10.35 -9.55
CA LEU A 28 7.04 -10.57 -8.39
C LEU A 28 6.85 -9.47 -7.33
N ALA A 29 6.72 -8.21 -7.76
CA ALA A 29 6.42 -7.08 -6.88
C ALA A 29 5.17 -7.33 -6.03
N ARG A 30 4.06 -7.73 -6.68
CA ARG A 30 2.80 -8.03 -6.01
C ARG A 30 2.94 -9.19 -5.02
N LEU A 31 3.62 -10.27 -5.41
CA LEU A 31 3.80 -11.45 -4.56
C LEU A 31 4.59 -11.11 -3.30
N LEU A 32 5.75 -10.49 -3.46
CA LEU A 32 6.63 -10.15 -2.33
C LEU A 32 6.01 -9.06 -1.44
N ALA A 33 5.32 -8.08 -2.01
CA ALA A 33 4.56 -7.11 -1.24
C ALA A 33 3.43 -7.75 -0.42
N THR A 34 2.71 -8.71 -1.00
CA THR A 34 1.65 -9.44 -0.28
C THR A 34 2.22 -10.18 0.91
N GLU A 35 3.35 -10.86 0.73
CA GLU A 35 4.01 -11.57 1.82
C GLU A 35 4.53 -10.61 2.89
N GLN A 36 5.08 -9.46 2.46
CA GLN A 36 5.52 -8.44 3.39
C GLN A 36 4.37 -7.86 4.21
N LEU A 37 3.22 -7.56 3.58
CA LEU A 37 2.02 -7.10 4.28
C LEU A 37 1.51 -8.14 5.29
N ARG A 38 1.53 -9.43 4.94
CA ARG A 38 1.20 -10.54 5.87
C ARG A 38 2.13 -10.55 7.07
N SER A 39 3.44 -10.51 6.86
CA SER A 39 4.42 -10.52 7.96
C SER A 39 4.35 -9.26 8.84
N TRP A 40 3.81 -8.14 8.32
CA TRP A 40 3.51 -6.95 9.11
C TRP A 40 2.15 -6.98 9.81
N GLY A 41 1.31 -7.99 9.54
CA GLY A 41 -0.04 -8.10 10.09
C GLY A 41 -1.02 -7.06 9.54
N LEU A 42 -0.79 -6.55 8.32
CA LEU A 42 -1.63 -5.51 7.72
C LEU A 42 -2.71 -6.11 6.81
N PRO A 43 -3.84 -5.40 6.61
CA PRO A 43 -4.84 -5.75 5.61
C PRO A 43 -4.21 -5.88 4.22
N LEU A 44 -4.57 -6.94 3.50
CA LEU A 44 -4.01 -7.19 2.17
C LEU A 44 -4.73 -6.40 1.08
N ASP A 45 -6.04 -6.21 1.21
CA ASP A 45 -6.82 -5.43 0.27
C ASP A 45 -7.27 -4.13 0.98
N PRO A 46 -7.17 -2.97 0.32
CA PRO A 46 -6.86 -2.77 -1.10
C PRO A 46 -5.35 -2.73 -1.47
N ALA A 47 -4.44 -2.82 -0.50
CA ALA A 47 -2.99 -2.61 -0.68
C ALA A 47 -2.35 -3.45 -1.80
N ARG A 48 -2.67 -4.75 -1.86
CA ARG A 48 -2.18 -5.69 -2.87
C ARG A 48 -2.59 -5.27 -4.28
N GLN A 49 -3.81 -4.76 -4.44
CA GLN A 49 -4.32 -4.30 -5.73
C GLN A 49 -3.61 -3.02 -6.17
N VAL A 50 -3.44 -2.07 -5.24
CA VAL A 50 -2.67 -0.84 -5.50
C VAL A 50 -1.24 -1.16 -5.94
N VAL A 51 -0.54 -2.07 -5.24
CA VAL A 51 0.80 -2.52 -5.65
C VAL A 51 0.80 -3.12 -7.05
N ALA A 52 -0.21 -3.94 -7.37
CA ALA A 52 -0.32 -4.58 -8.69
C ALA A 52 -0.44 -3.53 -9.80
N GLU A 53 -1.37 -2.59 -9.67
CA GLU A 53 -1.62 -1.56 -10.68
C GLU A 53 -0.43 -0.63 -10.86
N LEU A 54 0.20 -0.18 -9.77
CA LEU A 54 1.39 0.67 -9.83
C LEU A 54 2.59 -0.06 -10.47
N SER A 55 2.78 -1.35 -10.16
CA SER A 55 3.86 -2.16 -10.73
C SER A 55 3.63 -2.46 -12.22
N VAL A 56 2.39 -2.74 -12.63
CA VAL A 56 2.01 -2.92 -14.05
C VAL A 56 2.20 -1.62 -14.82
N ASN A 57 1.83 -0.49 -14.21
CA ASN A 57 2.04 0.83 -14.79
C ASN A 57 3.54 1.09 -15.02
N ALA A 58 4.39 0.81 -14.03
CA ALA A 58 5.85 0.94 -14.16
C ALA A 58 6.44 -0.03 -15.19
N ALA A 59 6.03 -1.30 -15.21
CA ALA A 59 6.50 -2.27 -16.18
C ALA A 59 6.02 -2.00 -17.62
N THR A 60 4.91 -1.26 -17.80
CA THR A 60 4.37 -0.91 -19.12
C THR A 60 4.99 0.35 -19.68
N HIS A 61 5.18 1.37 -18.84
CA HIS A 61 5.74 2.65 -19.26
C HIS A 61 7.28 2.67 -19.20
N GLY A 62 7.89 1.83 -18.36
CA GLY A 62 9.33 1.63 -18.25
C GLY A 62 9.91 0.62 -19.25
N ARG A 63 9.17 0.23 -20.31
CA ARG A 63 9.59 -0.75 -21.34
C ARG A 63 10.75 -0.22 -22.18
N THR A 64 11.94 -0.21 -21.60
CA THR A 64 13.21 -0.25 -22.30
C THR A 64 13.97 -1.45 -21.74
N PRO A 65 14.48 -2.38 -22.57
CA PRO A 65 15.23 -3.54 -22.09
C PRO A 65 16.38 -3.13 -21.15
N GLY A 66 16.58 -3.88 -20.06
CA GLY A 66 17.65 -3.64 -19.07
C GLY A 66 17.35 -2.57 -18.00
N ARG A 67 16.08 -2.21 -17.79
CA ARG A 67 15.67 -1.22 -16.77
C ARG A 67 14.95 -1.83 -15.59
N ASP A 68 15.04 -1.15 -14.45
CA ASP A 68 14.38 -1.51 -13.20
C ASP A 68 13.45 -0.40 -12.70
N PHE A 69 12.44 -0.79 -11.94
CA PHE A 69 11.66 0.07 -11.06
C PHE A 69 11.90 -0.32 -9.60
N ARG A 70 11.72 0.62 -8.69
CA ARG A 70 11.78 0.38 -7.24
C ARG A 70 10.38 0.41 -6.65
N LEU A 71 10.03 -0.64 -5.92
CA LEU A 71 8.88 -0.65 -5.01
C LEU A 71 9.37 -0.35 -3.59
N LEU A 72 8.73 0.58 -2.90
CA LEU A 72 8.95 0.87 -1.50
C LEU A 72 7.59 0.81 -0.77
N LEU A 73 7.54 0.07 0.33
CA LEU A 73 6.43 0.02 1.26
C LEU A 73 6.92 0.52 2.61
N TYR A 74 6.17 1.40 3.25
CA TYR A 74 6.45 1.73 4.64
C TYR A 74 5.19 2.18 5.39
N VAL A 75 5.22 2.03 6.71
CA VAL A 75 4.13 2.46 7.59
C VAL A 75 4.61 3.63 8.43
N VAL A 76 3.85 4.73 8.39
CA VAL A 76 4.03 5.88 9.29
C VAL A 76 2.75 6.04 10.10
N ALA A 77 2.86 5.92 11.41
CA ALA A 77 1.70 5.86 12.30
C ALA A 77 0.70 4.80 11.80
N ASP A 78 -0.48 5.24 11.36
CA ASP A 78 -1.57 4.40 10.88
C ASP A 78 -1.77 4.51 9.36
N THR A 79 -0.74 4.91 8.61
CA THR A 79 -0.82 5.02 7.14
C THR A 79 0.23 4.12 6.50
N LEU A 80 -0.23 3.21 5.64
CA LEU A 80 0.62 2.46 4.71
C LEU A 80 0.87 3.30 3.47
N ARG A 81 2.14 3.57 3.19
CA ARG A 81 2.58 4.22 1.97
C ARG A 81 3.20 3.22 1.00
N ILE A 82 2.74 3.28 -0.25
CA ILE A 82 3.19 2.45 -1.36
C ILE A 82 3.80 3.39 -2.40
N GLU A 83 5.08 3.22 -2.71
CA GLU A 83 5.77 4.03 -3.72
C GLU A 83 6.37 3.15 -4.81
N VAL A 84 6.13 3.53 -6.06
CA VAL A 84 6.79 2.93 -7.23
C VAL A 84 7.58 4.00 -7.96
N THR A 85 8.89 3.86 -7.94
CA THR A 85 9.82 4.78 -8.60
C THR A 85 10.36 4.15 -9.89
N ASP A 86 10.06 4.78 -11.01
CA ASP A 86 10.65 4.47 -12.32
C ASP A 86 11.99 5.20 -12.48
N THR A 87 12.99 4.51 -13.02
CA THR A 87 14.33 5.04 -13.28
C THR A 87 14.43 5.86 -14.56
N ARG A 88 13.38 6.05 -15.38
CA ARG A 88 13.35 7.14 -16.40
C ARG A 88 11.96 7.58 -16.89
N ALA A 89 11.60 8.85 -16.65
CA ALA A 89 10.36 9.51 -17.12
C ALA A 89 10.54 10.29 -18.43
N ASP A 90 11.05 9.63 -19.47
CA ASP A 90 11.24 10.27 -20.80
C ASP A 90 9.89 10.57 -21.52
N ARG A 91 8.76 10.18 -20.91
CA ARG A 91 7.40 10.48 -21.39
C ARG A 91 6.60 11.12 -20.27
N LEU A 92 6.12 12.34 -20.53
CA LEU A 92 5.03 12.93 -19.75
C LEU A 92 3.86 11.94 -19.74
N PRO A 93 3.23 11.66 -18.59
CA PRO A 93 1.99 10.92 -18.61
C PRO A 93 1.01 11.71 -19.49
N THR A 94 0.51 11.07 -20.54
CA THR A 94 -0.60 11.61 -21.33
C THR A 94 -1.71 11.99 -20.35
N ALA A 95 -2.41 13.11 -20.59
CA ALA A 95 -3.36 13.72 -19.65
C ALA A 95 -4.54 12.82 -19.22
N ARG A 96 -4.62 11.59 -19.71
CA ARG A 96 -5.52 10.55 -19.22
C ARG A 96 -4.74 9.52 -18.40
N PRO A 97 -5.03 9.37 -17.10
CA PRO A 97 -4.50 8.24 -16.35
C PRO A 97 -4.87 6.96 -17.10
N GLY A 98 -3.90 6.05 -17.29
CA GLY A 98 -4.21 4.71 -17.76
C GLY A 98 -5.19 4.02 -16.80
N LEU A 99 -5.90 2.99 -17.26
CA LEU A 99 -6.91 2.28 -16.47
C LEU A 99 -6.43 1.88 -15.07
N GLY A 100 -5.16 1.53 -14.91
CA GLY A 100 -4.58 1.19 -13.60
C GLY A 100 -4.52 2.34 -12.60
N LEU A 101 -4.34 3.60 -13.04
CA LEU A 101 -4.37 4.75 -12.13
C LEU A 101 -5.81 5.13 -11.72
N LEU A 102 -6.81 4.83 -12.55
CA LEU A 102 -8.22 4.99 -12.15
C LEU A 102 -8.58 4.01 -11.02
N LEU A 103 -8.02 2.80 -11.04
CA LEU A 103 -8.19 1.85 -9.93
C LEU A 103 -7.45 2.31 -8.68
N VAL A 104 -6.26 2.89 -8.79
CA VAL A 104 -5.55 3.48 -7.64
C VAL A 104 -6.34 4.65 -7.05
N ASP A 105 -6.90 5.51 -7.90
CA ASP A 105 -7.74 6.64 -7.48
C ASP A 105 -8.99 6.20 -6.72
N ALA A 106 -9.60 5.08 -7.13
CA ALA A 106 -10.76 4.52 -6.45
C ALA A 106 -10.44 3.78 -5.13
N LEU A 107 -9.20 3.31 -4.95
CA LEU A 107 -8.81 2.44 -3.84
C LEU A 107 -7.95 3.11 -2.77
N ALA A 108 -7.25 4.19 -3.13
CA ALA A 108 -6.33 4.89 -2.23
C ALA A 108 -7.02 6.08 -1.56
N ASP A 109 -6.74 6.30 -0.28
CA ASP A 109 -7.23 7.50 0.43
C ASP A 109 -6.55 8.76 -0.13
N ARG A 110 -5.26 8.63 -0.46
CA ARG A 110 -4.47 9.68 -1.11
C ARG A 110 -3.52 9.05 -2.10
N TRP A 111 -3.34 9.67 -3.26
CA TRP A 111 -2.30 9.25 -4.20
C TRP A 111 -1.76 10.44 -4.97
N GLY A 112 -0.58 10.26 -5.58
CA GLY A 112 0.02 11.32 -6.35
C GLY A 112 1.25 10.89 -7.12
N VAL A 113 1.88 11.89 -7.74
CA VAL A 113 3.09 11.72 -8.53
C VAL A 113 4.11 12.75 -8.08
N THR A 114 5.24 12.28 -7.56
CA THR A 114 6.41 13.11 -7.26
C THR A 114 7.41 12.98 -8.39
N ARG A 115 7.84 14.11 -8.96
CA ARG A 115 8.94 14.16 -9.93
C ARG A 115 10.22 14.43 -9.16
N GLY A 116 11.14 13.46 -9.15
CA GLY A 116 12.47 13.65 -8.59
C GLY A 116 13.39 14.41 -9.55
N LEU A 117 14.69 14.48 -9.22
CA LEU A 117 15.71 14.86 -10.21
C LEU A 117 15.54 13.96 -11.43
N LEU A 118 15.42 14.59 -12.60
CA LEU A 118 15.28 13.88 -13.85
C LEU A 118 16.38 12.81 -13.90
N PRO A 119 16.01 11.55 -14.14
CA PRO A 119 14.77 11.14 -14.78
C PRO A 119 13.80 10.34 -13.87
N ARG A 120 13.86 10.49 -12.54
CA ARG A 120 13.05 9.66 -11.62
C ARG A 120 11.62 10.19 -11.46
N LYS A 121 10.63 9.33 -11.68
CA LYS A 121 9.23 9.58 -11.35
C LYS A 121 8.78 8.57 -10.31
N THR A 122 8.20 9.07 -9.23
CA THR A 122 7.61 8.25 -8.18
C THR A 122 6.11 8.42 -8.21
N VAL A 123 5.38 7.35 -8.46
CA VAL A 123 3.94 7.29 -8.22
C VAL A 123 3.74 6.69 -6.85
N TRP A 124 2.90 7.31 -6.03
CA TRP A 124 2.67 6.88 -4.66
C TRP A 124 1.19 6.83 -4.35
N ALA A 125 0.84 5.97 -3.41
CA ALA A 125 -0.49 5.83 -2.84
C ALA A 125 -0.38 5.62 -1.33
N GLU A 126 -1.35 6.13 -0.59
CA GLU A 126 -1.51 6.01 0.85
C GLU A 126 -2.83 5.32 1.16
N LEU A 127 -2.78 4.43 2.14
CA LEU A 127 -3.92 3.71 2.70
C LEU A 127 -3.92 3.89 4.21
N ASP A 128 -5.02 4.37 4.75
CA ASP A 128 -5.21 4.52 6.17
C ASP A 128 -5.57 3.14 6.77
N LEU A 129 -4.70 2.67 7.66
CA LEU A 129 -4.79 1.44 8.43
C LEU A 129 -5.69 1.70 9.64
N ALA A 130 -6.96 2.01 9.42
CA ALA A 130 -7.88 2.21 10.53
C ALA A 130 -7.87 0.97 11.45
N PRO A 131 -7.88 1.14 12.77
CA PRO A 131 -8.31 0.06 13.64
C PRO A 131 -9.77 -0.24 13.23
N GLU A 132 -10.07 -1.51 12.94
CA GLU A 132 -11.46 -1.97 12.84
C GLU A 132 -12.26 -1.33 13.99
N PRO A 133 -13.42 -0.71 13.73
CA PRO A 133 -14.25 -0.24 14.83
C PRO A 133 -14.59 -1.46 15.68
N ASP A 134 -14.23 -1.40 16.96
CA ASP A 134 -14.61 -2.35 17.99
C ASP A 134 -16.13 -2.57 17.88
N ASN A 135 -16.56 -3.68 17.28
CA ASN A 135 -17.96 -4.07 17.28
C ASN A 135 -18.28 -4.68 18.66
N GLN A 136 -18.19 -3.86 19.70
CA GLN A 136 -18.83 -4.11 20.97
C GLN A 136 -20.20 -3.43 20.95
N CYS A 137 -21.19 -4.11 20.35
CA CYS A 137 -22.58 -3.92 20.72
C CYS A 137 -23.08 -5.17 21.44
N SER A 138 -22.93 -5.10 22.76
CA SER A 138 -23.59 -5.93 23.75
C SER A 138 -25.12 -5.93 23.58
N GLY A 139 -25.69 -7.13 23.54
CA GLY A 139 -27.01 -7.46 24.05
C GLY A 139 -26.92 -8.91 24.47
N GLY A 140 -26.68 -9.23 25.74
CA GLY A 140 -27.64 -9.02 26.81
C GLY A 140 -28.33 -10.36 27.07
N THR A 141 -27.72 -11.15 27.94
CA THR A 141 -28.18 -12.45 28.43
C THR A 141 -29.62 -12.35 28.95
N GLY A 142 -30.55 -13.09 28.35
CA GLY A 142 -31.92 -13.24 28.82
C GLY A 142 -32.31 -14.71 28.85
N THR A 143 -31.98 -15.37 29.96
CA THR A 143 -32.38 -16.74 30.29
C THR A 143 -33.92 -16.85 30.37
N LEU A 144 -34.50 -17.85 29.71
CA LEU A 144 -35.88 -18.33 29.90
C LEU A 144 -36.09 -18.83 31.34
N PRO A 145 -37.33 -18.78 31.90
CA PRO A 145 -38.20 -19.95 31.80
C PRO A 145 -39.71 -19.65 31.65
N GLN A 146 -40.42 -20.74 31.35
CA GLN A 146 -41.85 -20.86 31.06
C GLN A 146 -42.77 -20.33 32.17
N GLY A 147 -43.91 -19.78 31.76
CA GLY A 147 -45.09 -19.56 32.59
C GLY A 147 -46.35 -19.86 31.79
N SER A 148 -46.97 -21.00 32.10
CA SER A 148 -48.34 -21.38 31.75
C SER A 148 -49.35 -20.43 32.39
N GLN A 149 -50.52 -20.23 31.75
CA GLN A 149 -51.89 -19.92 32.24
C GLN A 149 -52.62 -19.11 31.15
N GLY A 150 -53.83 -19.41 30.68
CA GLY A 150 -54.84 -20.43 31.01
C GLY A 150 -55.96 -20.37 29.98
#